data_AF-A0A7V8NXM2-F1
#
_entry.id   AF-A0A7V8NXM2-F1
#
_cell.length_a   1.000
_cell.length_b   1.000
_cell.length_c   1.000
_cell.angle_alpha   90.00
_cell.angle_beta   90.00
_cell.angle_gamma   90.00
#
_symmetry.space_group_name_H-M   'P 1'
#
loop_
_entity.id
_entity.type
_entity.pdbx_description
1 polymer ?
#
loop_
_entity_poly.entity_id
_entity_poly.type
_entity_poly.pdbx_seq_one_letter_code
_entity_poly.pdbx_strand_id
1 'polypeptide(L)'
;MSAASVGTIVKESIGWSIGLSVLMIVAGLLAMVVPPAAGVAVVFIVAWLLVVSGGAHLVFAWYTRTTGGFIWELLLGIVYVLIGVYVLLHPVVGLASLTLALAFYLFAEGILELLLG
;
A
#
# COMPACT_ATOMS: atom_id res chain seq x y z
N MET A 1 -29.44 -14.07 -35.33
CA MET A 1 -27.96 -14.03 -35.44
C MET A 1 -27.29 -13.64 -34.10
N SER A 2 -27.74 -14.15 -32.94
CA SER A 2 -27.25 -13.69 -31.61
C SER A 2 -26.59 -14.79 -30.76
N ALA A 3 -27.00 -16.06 -30.88
CA ALA A 3 -26.46 -17.13 -30.03
C ALA A 3 -25.02 -17.58 -30.39
N ALA A 4 -24.59 -17.40 -31.65
CA ALA A 4 -23.28 -17.87 -32.11
C ALA A 4 -22.10 -16.99 -31.64
N SER A 5 -22.30 -15.67 -31.39
CA SER A 5 -21.21 -14.78 -30.95
C SER A 5 -20.97 -14.81 -29.45
N VAL A 6 -22.01 -15.05 -28.64
CA VAL A 6 -21.87 -15.15 -27.18
C VAL A 6 -21.02 -16.36 -26.79
N GLY A 7 -21.19 -17.50 -27.48
CA GLY A 7 -20.44 -18.74 -27.21
C GLY A 7 -18.93 -18.63 -27.50
N THR A 8 -18.53 -17.85 -28.52
CA THR A 8 -17.12 -17.61 -28.83
C THR A 8 -16.46 -16.61 -27.88
N ILE A 9 -17.14 -15.50 -27.54
CA ILE A 9 -16.64 -14.51 -26.58
C ILE A 9 -16.41 -15.15 -25.20
N VAL A 10 -17.30 -16.02 -24.76
CA VAL A 10 -17.17 -16.71 -23.46
C VAL A 10 -15.99 -17.68 -23.45
N LYS A 11 -15.78 -18.48 -24.50
CA LYS A 11 -14.64 -19.41 -24.56
C LYS A 11 -13.28 -18.69 -24.58
N GLU A 12 -13.20 -17.57 -25.31
CA GLU A 12 -12.00 -16.73 -25.37
C GLU A 12 -11.73 -16.04 -24.01
N SER A 13 -12.78 -15.50 -23.38
CA SER A 13 -12.70 -14.86 -22.06
C SER A 13 -12.31 -15.85 -20.95
N ILE A 14 -12.82 -17.09 -21.01
CA ILE A 14 -12.45 -18.16 -20.07
C ILE A 14 -10.98 -18.54 -20.24
N GLY A 15 -10.49 -18.67 -21.47
CA GLY A 15 -9.07 -18.93 -21.73
C GLY A 15 -8.16 -17.85 -21.13
N TRP A 16 -8.53 -16.58 -21.31
CA TRP A 16 -7.82 -15.45 -20.71
C TRP A 16 -7.88 -15.46 -19.18
N SER A 17 -9.04 -15.76 -18.61
CA SER A 17 -9.26 -15.80 -17.15
C SER A 17 -8.47 -16.94 -16.49
N ILE A 18 -8.42 -18.13 -17.11
CA ILE A 18 -7.61 -19.25 -16.62
C ILE A 18 -6.12 -18.89 -16.68
N GLY A 19 -5.67 -18.30 -17.79
CA GLY A 19 -4.29 -17.81 -17.92
C GLY A 19 -3.92 -16.81 -16.83
N LEU A 20 -4.80 -15.82 -16.57
CA LEU A 20 -4.60 -14.82 -15.53
C LEU A 20 -4.57 -15.46 -14.13
N SER A 21 -5.43 -16.44 -13.87
CA SER A 21 -5.47 -17.14 -12.59
C SER A 21 -4.20 -17.94 -12.33
N VAL A 22 -3.72 -18.70 -13.32
CA VAL A 22 -2.46 -19.44 -13.23
C VAL A 22 -1.29 -18.47 -13.01
N LEU A 23 -1.25 -17.36 -13.75
CA LEU A 23 -0.23 -16.32 -13.57
C LEU A 23 -0.24 -15.76 -12.13
N MET A 24 -1.41 -15.45 -11.59
CA MET A 24 -1.56 -14.94 -10.23
C MET A 24 -1.12 -15.95 -9.17
N ILE A 25 -1.43 -17.23 -9.35
CA ILE A 25 -0.98 -18.30 -8.45
C ILE A 25 0.55 -18.37 -8.43
N VAL A 26 1.18 -18.39 -9.61
CA VAL A 26 2.64 -18.43 -9.72
C VAL A 26 3.27 -17.17 -9.12
N ALA A 27 2.71 -15.99 -9.39
CA ALA A 27 3.16 -14.74 -8.79
C ALA A 27 3.07 -14.77 -7.25
N GLY A 28 1.97 -15.31 -6.69
CA GLY A 28 1.80 -15.50 -5.26
C GLY A 28 2.83 -16.46 -4.65
N LEU A 29 3.09 -17.59 -5.31
CA LEU A 29 4.13 -18.52 -4.89
C LEU A 29 5.53 -17.88 -4.92
N LEU A 30 5.85 -17.14 -5.97
CA LEU A 30 7.12 -16.41 -6.07
C LEU A 30 7.25 -15.34 -4.97
N ALA A 31 6.16 -14.65 -4.62
CA ALA A 31 6.12 -13.69 -3.52
C ALA A 31 6.41 -14.36 -2.16
N MET A 32 5.94 -15.59 -1.95
CA MET A 32 6.25 -16.37 -0.73
C MET A 32 7.71 -16.83 -0.69
N VAL A 33 8.28 -17.25 -1.83
CA VAL A 33 9.67 -17.71 -1.93
C VAL A 33 10.66 -16.54 -1.80
N VAL A 34 10.29 -15.35 -2.26
CA VAL A 34 11.13 -14.14 -2.20
C VAL A 34 10.43 -13.03 -1.40
N PRO A 35 10.40 -13.12 -0.06
CA PRO A 35 9.71 -12.15 0.80
C PRO A 35 10.14 -10.69 0.58
N PRO A 36 11.44 -10.35 0.36
CA PRO A 36 11.82 -8.96 0.13
C PRO A 36 11.15 -8.34 -1.10
N ALA A 37 10.96 -9.12 -2.17
CA ALA A 37 10.29 -8.63 -3.39
C ALA A 37 8.81 -8.31 -3.12
N ALA A 38 8.13 -9.19 -2.36
CA ALA A 38 6.75 -8.95 -1.91
C ALA A 38 6.67 -7.73 -0.98
N GLY A 39 7.63 -7.57 -0.08
CA GLY A 39 7.73 -6.43 0.82
C GLY A 39 7.88 -5.11 0.06
N VAL A 40 8.68 -5.06 -1.01
CA VAL A 40 8.80 -3.86 -1.86
C VAL A 40 7.46 -3.49 -2.51
N ALA A 41 6.66 -4.46 -2.93
CA ALA A 41 5.32 -4.19 -3.45
C ALA A 41 4.42 -3.54 -2.39
N VAL A 42 4.48 -4.02 -1.15
CA VAL A 42 3.76 -3.40 -0.01
C VAL A 42 4.27 -1.98 0.25
N VAL A 43 5.59 -1.76 0.20
CA VAL A 43 6.19 -0.43 0.35
C VAL A 43 5.65 0.55 -0.68
N PHE A 44 5.51 0.14 -1.95
CA PHE A 44 4.91 0.98 -2.98
C PHE A 44 3.46 1.37 -2.65
N ILE A 45 2.65 0.41 -2.19
CA ILE A 45 1.26 0.68 -1.77
C ILE A 45 1.25 1.70 -0.64
N VAL A 46 2.04 1.49 0.41
CA VAL A 46 2.12 2.39 1.57
C VAL A 46 2.61 3.78 1.15
N ALA A 47 3.63 3.86 0.30
CA ALA A 47 4.19 5.14 -0.13
C ALA A 47 3.19 5.95 -0.95
N TRP A 48 2.43 5.31 -1.84
CA TRP A 48 1.34 5.98 -2.56
C TRP A 48 0.23 6.45 -1.62
N LEU A 49 -0.14 5.64 -0.62
CA LEU A 49 -1.10 6.05 0.41
C LEU A 49 -0.60 7.28 1.19
N LEU A 50 0.69 7.34 1.52
CA LEU A 50 1.31 8.51 2.17
C LEU A 50 1.26 9.75 1.28
N VAL A 51 1.55 9.63 -0.01
CA VAL A 51 1.46 10.76 -0.95
C VAL A 51 0.02 11.26 -1.09
N VAL A 52 -0.94 10.35 -1.27
CA VAL A 52 -2.36 10.70 -1.40
C VAL A 52 -2.90 11.34 -0.12
N SER A 53 -2.59 10.77 1.04
CA SER A 53 -2.99 11.33 2.34
C SER A 53 -2.32 12.68 2.63
N GLY A 54 -1.05 12.85 2.24
CA GLY A 54 -0.39 14.15 2.30
C GLY A 54 -1.05 15.18 1.40
N GLY A 55 -1.41 14.81 0.17
CA GLY A 55 -2.21 15.62 -0.73
C GLY A 55 -3.57 15.99 -0.12
N ALA A 56 -4.24 15.05 0.54
CA ALA A 56 -5.49 15.32 1.25
C ALA A 56 -5.28 16.32 2.39
N HIS A 57 -4.25 16.16 3.23
CA HIS A 57 -3.91 17.12 4.29
C HIS A 57 -3.62 18.52 3.76
N LEU A 58 -2.92 18.62 2.63
CA LEU A 58 -2.73 19.90 1.97
C LEU A 58 -4.08 20.49 1.60
N VAL A 59 -4.95 19.75 0.90
CA VAL A 59 -6.30 20.21 0.53
C VAL A 59 -7.11 20.65 1.76
N PHE A 60 -7.10 19.85 2.83
CA PHE A 60 -7.78 20.16 4.10
C PHE A 60 -7.26 21.43 4.77
N ALA A 61 -5.95 21.73 4.65
CA ALA A 61 -5.38 22.93 5.23
C ALA A 61 -6.14 24.18 4.76
N TRP A 62 -6.51 24.26 3.47
CA TRP A 62 -7.31 25.39 2.97
C TRP A 62 -8.69 25.50 3.62
N TYR A 63 -9.30 24.39 4.05
CA TYR A 63 -10.59 24.37 4.74
C TYR A 63 -10.48 24.70 6.23
N THR A 64 -9.41 24.29 6.92
CA THR A 64 -9.21 24.56 8.37
C THR A 64 -8.62 25.93 8.68
N ARG A 65 -8.45 26.78 7.66
CA ARG A 65 -8.03 28.17 7.80
C ARG A 65 -8.91 28.99 8.74
N THR A 66 -10.18 28.63 8.87
CA THR A 66 -11.14 29.28 9.79
C THR A 66 -11.10 28.73 11.21
N THR A 67 -10.65 27.48 11.39
CA THR A 67 -10.64 26.76 12.68
C THR A 67 -9.27 26.82 13.38
N GLY A 68 -8.29 27.50 12.79
CA GLY A 68 -6.93 27.64 13.35
C GLY A 68 -6.00 26.44 13.11
N GLY A 69 -6.48 25.38 12.45
CA GLY A 69 -5.71 24.16 12.17
C GLY A 69 -4.78 24.24 10.95
N PHE A 70 -4.82 25.35 10.20
CA PHE A 70 -4.12 25.52 8.92
C PHE A 70 -2.65 25.12 8.95
N ILE A 71 -1.88 25.63 9.92
CA ILE A 71 -0.42 25.39 9.98
C ILE A 71 -0.14 23.92 10.25
N TRP A 72 -0.93 23.28 11.11
CA TRP A 72 -0.74 21.87 11.46
C TRP A 72 -1.02 20.96 10.27
N GLU A 73 -2.14 21.18 9.57
CA GLU A 73 -2.49 20.39 8.38
C GLU A 73 -1.53 20.62 7.22
N LEU A 74 -1.05 21.85 7.04
CA LEU A 74 -0.04 22.16 6.04
C LEU A 74 1.28 21.43 6.34
N LEU A 75 1.74 21.45 7.59
CA LEU A 75 2.96 20.74 8.00
C LEU A 75 2.82 19.24 7.82
N LEU A 76 1.72 18.64 8.29
CA LEU A 76 1.45 17.22 8.09
C LEU A 76 1.40 16.86 6.61
N GLY A 77 0.69 17.65 5.79
CA GLY A 77 0.61 17.42 4.35
C GLY A 77 1.98 17.41 3.68
N ILE A 78 2.82 18.40 3.98
CA ILE A 78 4.20 18.47 3.45
C ILE A 78 5.00 17.25 3.91
N VAL A 79 4.99 16.92 5.20
CA VAL A 79 5.74 15.79 5.74
C VAL A 79 5.32 14.47 5.09
N TYR A 80 4.01 14.22 4.96
CA TYR A 80 3.48 13.00 4.37
C TYR A 80 3.85 12.87 2.89
N VAL A 81 3.75 13.94 2.10
CA VAL A 81 4.17 13.93 0.70
C VAL A 81 5.67 13.69 0.59
N LEU A 82 6.49 14.39 1.39
CA LEU A 82 7.95 14.24 1.33
C LEU A 82 8.39 12.83 1.72
N ILE A 83 7.86 12.27 2.80
CA ILE A 83 8.15 10.90 3.22
C ILE A 83 7.67 9.92 2.14
N GLY A 84 6.44 10.07 1.64
CA GLY A 84 5.90 9.20 0.61
C GLY A 84 6.75 9.20 -0.66
N VAL A 85 7.13 10.38 -1.17
CA VAL A 85 8.01 10.52 -2.34
C VAL A 85 9.40 9.95 -2.06
N TYR A 86 9.97 10.23 -0.88
CA TYR A 86 11.28 9.70 -0.50
C TYR A 86 11.29 8.16 -0.49
N VAL A 87 10.25 7.54 0.08
CA VAL A 87 10.09 6.08 0.12
C VAL A 87 9.87 5.51 -1.29
N LEU A 88 9.13 6.18 -2.18
CA LEU A 88 8.99 5.77 -3.58
C LEU A 88 10.34 5.75 -4.30
N LEU A 89 11.21 6.72 -4.03
CA LEU A 89 12.55 6.78 -4.61
C LEU A 89 13.52 5.78 -3.97
N HIS A 90 13.32 5.43 -2.69
CA HIS A 90 14.20 4.58 -1.90
C HIS A 90 13.41 3.44 -1.21
N PRO A 91 12.83 2.50 -1.98
CA PRO A 91 11.90 1.48 -1.45
C PRO A 91 12.56 0.52 -0.44
N VAL A 92 13.87 0.30 -0.56
CA VAL A 92 14.62 -0.54 0.41
C VAL A 92 14.62 0.09 1.81
N VAL A 93 14.74 1.42 1.90
CA VAL A 93 14.65 2.13 3.17
C VAL A 93 13.23 2.03 3.72
N GLY A 94 12.22 2.20 2.86
CA GLY A 94 10.82 2.01 3.25
C GLY A 94 10.54 0.61 3.80
N LEU A 95 11.10 -0.42 3.16
CA LEU A 95 10.98 -1.81 3.63
C LEU A 95 11.56 -1.96 5.03
N ALA A 96 12.78 -1.47 5.25
CA ALA A 96 13.44 -1.52 6.56
C ALA A 96 12.64 -0.76 7.62
N SER A 97 12.10 0.42 7.29
CA SER A 97 11.26 1.21 8.19
C SER A 97 9.99 0.47 8.59
N LEU A 98 9.29 -0.17 7.64
CA LEU A 98 8.08 -0.95 7.94
C LEU A 98 8.41 -2.17 8.81
N THR A 99 9.49 -2.89 8.51
CA THR A 99 9.92 -4.03 9.33
C THR A 99 10.28 -3.59 10.74
N LEU A 100 10.99 -2.46 10.89
CA LEU A 100 11.37 -1.94 12.21
C LEU A 100 10.16 -1.44 13.00
N ALA A 101 9.21 -0.79 12.33
CA ALA A 101 7.94 -0.40 12.95
C ALA A 101 7.16 -1.64 13.45
N LEU A 102 7.09 -2.69 12.63
CA LEU A 102 6.47 -3.96 13.02
C LEU A 102 7.22 -4.61 14.19
N ALA A 103 8.56 -4.62 14.17
CA ALA A 103 9.36 -5.16 15.25
C ALA A 103 9.10 -4.42 16.58
N PHE A 104 9.02 -3.09 16.55
CA PHE A 104 8.69 -2.29 17.73
C PHE A 104 7.26 -2.57 18.23
N TYR A 105 6.29 -2.66 17.31
CA TYR A 105 4.90 -3.01 17.63
C TYR A 105 4.82 -4.36 18.34
N LEU A 106 5.41 -5.41 17.76
CA LEU A 106 5.41 -6.76 18.33
C LEU A 106 6.15 -6.82 19.67
N PHE A 107 7.24 -6.05 19.80
CA PHE A 107 7.99 -5.97 21.06
C PHE A 107 7.18 -5.30 22.17
N ALA A 108 6.52 -4.19 21.86
CA ALA A 108 5.63 -3.51 22.80
C ALA A 108 4.44 -4.40 23.19
N GLU A 109 3.82 -5.06 22.22
CA GLU A 109 2.74 -6.03 22.43
C GLU A 109 3.18 -7.16 23.36
N GLY A 110 4.35 -7.76 23.12
CA GLY A 110 4.91 -8.80 23.98
C GLY A 110 5.19 -8.32 25.41
N ILE A 111 5.68 -7.09 25.61
CA ILE A 111 5.84 -6.52 26.96
C ILE A 111 4.49 -6.34 27.64
N LEU A 112 3.49 -5.79 26.93
CA LEU A 112 2.17 -5.57 27.48
C LEU A 112 1.52 -6.89 27.89
N GLU A 113 1.64 -7.94 27.08
CA GLU A 113 1.10 -9.27 27.36
C GLU A 113 1.78 -9.91 28.58
N LEU A 114 3.08 -9.72 28.77
CA LEU A 114 3.80 -10.19 29.96
C LEU A 114 3.42 -9.46 31.25
N LEU A 115 2.96 -8.20 31.15
CA LEU A 115 2.60 -7.38 32.31
C LEU A 115 1.12 -7.49 32.68
N LEU A 116 0.26 -7.65 31.68
CA LEU A 116 -1.21 -7.63 31.83
C LEU A 116 -1.85 -9.02 31.74
N GLY A 117 -1.14 -10.01 31.19
CA GLY A 117 -1.54 -11.42 31.14
C GLY A 117 -1.09 -12.20 32.38
#